data_AF-A0A7W6NWK4-F1
#
_entry.id   AF-A0A7W6NWK4-F1
#
_cell.length_a   1.000
_cell.length_b   1.000
_cell.length_c   1.000
_cell.angle_alpha   90.00
_cell.angle_beta   90.00
_cell.angle_gamma   90.00
#
_symmetry.space_group_name_H-M   'P 1'
#
loop_
_entity.id
_entity.type
_entity.pdbx_description
1 polymer ?
#
loop_
_entity_poly.entity_id
_entity_poly.type
_entity_poly.pdbx_seq_one_letter_code
_entity_poly.pdbx_strand_id
1 'polypeptide(L)'
;MEARIRDSYEFPTDLAEEADTRGALRWTIGVIATAAAALGLTNAGAISGWASSFDPQPGVIVLVHAADGWDEATAKLGLGAPHARMHKAWKHMEQARWSGGGAVVEQAALDAPAPEQGPATQR
;
A
#
# COMPACT_ATOMS: atom_id res chain seq x y z
N MET A 1 61.69 14.17 -28.96
CA MET A 1 61.09 12.90 -29.46
C MET A 1 60.53 12.19 -28.24
N GLU A 2 59.43 12.73 -27.71
CA GLU A 2 58.05 12.26 -28.00
C GLU A 2 57.80 10.87 -27.45
N ALA A 3 57.16 10.87 -26.27
CA ALA A 3 56.52 9.72 -25.67
C ALA A 3 55.49 9.13 -26.65
N ARG A 4 55.62 7.84 -26.96
CA ARG A 4 54.55 7.08 -27.58
C ARG A 4 54.18 5.92 -26.65
N ILE A 5 53.47 6.26 -25.58
CA ILE A 5 52.59 5.33 -24.88
C ILE A 5 51.36 5.18 -25.79
N ARG A 6 51.35 4.15 -26.64
CA ARG A 6 50.13 3.59 -27.24
C ARG A 6 50.31 2.08 -27.37
N ASP A 7 49.18 1.39 -27.25
CA ASP A 7 48.96 -0.06 -27.29
C ASP A 7 49.32 -0.73 -25.96
N SER A 8 48.39 -0.94 -25.03
CA SER A 8 47.17 -1.71 -25.26
C SER A 8 46.29 -1.64 -24.00
N TYR A 9 45.40 -0.64 -23.95
CA TYR A 9 44.16 -0.79 -23.17
C TYR A 9 43.13 -1.33 -24.15
N GLU A 10 43.27 -2.62 -24.47
CA GLU A 10 42.23 -3.39 -25.12
C GLU A 10 41.14 -3.56 -24.05
N PHE A 11 40.21 -2.61 -24.01
CA PHE A 11 39.00 -2.80 -23.23
C PHE A 11 38.31 -4.04 -23.81
N PRO A 12 38.04 -5.09 -23.03
CA PRO A 12 37.33 -6.26 -23.51
C PRO A 12 35.85 -5.88 -23.60
N THR A 13 35.51 -5.03 -24.57
CA THR A 13 34.14 -4.92 -25.05
C THR A 13 33.97 -5.95 -26.16
N ASP A 14 34.18 -7.23 -25.81
CA ASP A 14 33.40 -8.32 -26.37
C ASP A 14 31.95 -8.08 -25.92
N LEU A 15 31.31 -7.06 -26.48
CA LEU A 15 29.87 -6.97 -26.48
C LEU A 15 29.44 -8.09 -27.42
N ALA A 16 29.10 -9.22 -26.81
CA ALA A 16 28.48 -10.34 -27.48
C ALA A 16 27.45 -9.83 -28.49
N GLU A 17 27.50 -10.41 -29.69
CA GLU A 17 26.45 -10.48 -30.71
C GLU A 17 25.18 -9.67 -30.42
N GLU A 18 24.80 -8.79 -31.36
CA GLU A 18 23.56 -8.00 -31.40
C GLU A 18 22.53 -8.46 -30.37
N ALA A 19 22.46 -7.75 -29.24
CA ALA A 19 21.58 -8.12 -28.13
C ALA A 19 20.16 -8.37 -28.64
N ASP A 20 19.61 -9.57 -28.37
CA ASP A 20 18.25 -9.95 -28.78
C ASP A 20 17.21 -9.06 -28.10
N THR A 21 16.96 -7.93 -28.74
CA THR A 21 16.10 -6.86 -28.24
C THR A 21 14.64 -7.27 -28.30
N ARG A 22 14.29 -8.19 -29.21
CA ARG A 22 12.92 -8.72 -29.31
C ARG A 22 12.65 -9.71 -28.19
N GLY A 23 13.59 -10.59 -27.87
CA GLY A 23 13.51 -11.47 -26.70
C GLY A 23 13.37 -10.67 -25.41
N ALA A 24 14.22 -9.65 -25.23
CA ALA A 24 14.16 -8.75 -24.08
C ALA A 24 12.80 -8.02 -23.99
N LEU A 25 12.31 -7.44 -25.09
CA LEU A 25 11.02 -6.74 -25.09
C LEU A 25 9.85 -7.66 -24.76
N ARG A 26 9.82 -8.87 -25.33
CA ARG A 26 8.78 -9.87 -25.02
C ARG A 26 8.82 -10.28 -23.55
N TRP A 27 10.01 -10.47 -22.99
CA TRP A 27 10.19 -10.79 -21.59
C TRP A 27 9.69 -9.64 -20.70
N THR A 28 10.08 -8.39 -20.99
CA THR A 28 9.63 -7.21 -20.25
C THR A 28 8.10 -7.08 -20.29
N ILE A 29 7.48 -7.25 -21.47
CA ILE A 29 6.02 -7.25 -21.60
C ILE A 29 5.39 -8.35 -20.74
N GLY A 30 5.97 -9.56 -20.75
CA GLY A 30 5.51 -10.68 -19.92
C GLY A 30 5.56 -10.38 -18.43
N VAL A 31 6.66 -9.79 -17.95
CA VAL A 31 6.81 -9.37 -16.54
C VAL A 31 5.79 -8.30 -16.18
N ILE A 32 5.64 -7.27 -17.02
CA ILE A 32 4.67 -6.18 -16.78
C ILE A 32 3.25 -6.74 -16.74
N ALA A 33 2.87 -7.59 -17.71
CA ALA A 33 1.54 -8.18 -17.75
C ALA A 33 1.26 -9.05 -16.52
N THR A 34 2.24 -9.86 -16.09
CA THR A 34 2.12 -10.71 -14.90
C THR A 34 1.99 -9.88 -13.63
N ALA A 35 2.82 -8.83 -13.49
CA ALA A 35 2.76 -7.92 -12.36
C ALA A 35 1.44 -7.13 -12.33
N ALA A 36 0.95 -6.66 -13.48
CA ALA A 36 -0.32 -5.97 -13.60
C ALA A 36 -1.50 -6.89 -13.25
N ALA A 37 -1.46 -8.16 -13.68
CA ALA A 37 -2.46 -9.15 -13.30
C ALA A 37 -2.43 -9.43 -11.79
N ALA A 38 -1.25 -9.65 -11.21
CA ALA A 38 -1.10 -9.84 -9.77
C ALA A 38 -1.60 -8.62 -8.98
N LEU A 39 -1.27 -7.41 -9.44
CA LEU A 39 -1.73 -6.16 -8.83
C LEU A 39 -3.25 -6.03 -8.94
N GLY A 40 -3.84 -6.26 -10.11
CA GLY A 40 -5.29 -6.19 -10.32
C GLY A 40 -6.07 -7.20 -9.49
N LEU A 41 -5.51 -8.40 -9.29
CA LEU A 41 -6.12 -9.46 -8.48
C LEU A 41 -6.01 -9.22 -6.97
N THR A 42 -4.90 -8.64 -6.51
CA THR A 42 -4.66 -8.41 -5.08
C THR A 42 -5.15 -7.05 -4.59
N ASN A 43 -5.36 -6.11 -5.49
CA ASN A 43 -5.69 -4.72 -5.18
C ASN A 43 -7.13 -4.34 -5.55
N ALA A 44 -7.98 -5.32 -5.86
CA ALA A 44 -9.38 -5.10 -6.27
C ALA A 44 -10.16 -4.24 -5.25
N GLY A 45 -10.06 -4.55 -3.96
CA GLY A 45 -10.73 -3.80 -2.90
C GLY A 45 -10.25 -2.35 -2.77
N ALA A 46 -8.97 -2.04 -3.02
CA ALA A 46 -8.51 -0.65 -3.00
C ALA A 46 -8.99 0.12 -4.24
N ILE A 47 -9.16 -0.55 -5.38
CA ILE A 47 -9.73 0.05 -6.59
C ILE A 47 -11.20 0.42 -6.35
N SER A 48 -12.01 -0.46 -5.72
CA SER A 48 -13.40 -0.13 -5.36
C SER A 48 -13.47 1.00 -4.30
N GLY A 49 -12.63 0.94 -3.27
CA GLY A 49 -12.55 2.01 -2.26
C GLY A 49 -12.09 3.37 -2.82
N TRP A 50 -11.20 3.36 -3.80
CA TRP A 50 -10.80 4.57 -4.52
C TRP A 50 -11.90 5.05 -5.47
N ALA A 51 -12.54 4.16 -6.22
CA ALA A 51 -13.62 4.52 -7.15
C ALA A 51 -14.82 5.16 -6.45
N SER A 52 -15.15 4.70 -5.23
CA SER A 52 -16.22 5.27 -4.40
C SER A 52 -15.88 6.62 -3.77
N SER A 53 -14.62 7.08 -3.86
CA SER A 53 -14.21 8.41 -3.35
C SER A 53 -14.53 9.57 -4.30
N PHE A 54 -14.91 9.27 -5.53
CA PHE A 54 -15.27 10.29 -6.53
C PHE A 54 -16.73 10.74 -6.38
N ASP A 55 -16.99 12.01 -6.70
CA ASP A 55 -18.35 12.49 -6.83
C ASP A 55 -19.12 11.68 -7.91
N PRO A 56 -20.39 11.33 -7.65
CA PRO A 56 -21.16 10.50 -8.56
C PRO A 56 -21.44 11.24 -9.87
N GLN A 57 -20.66 10.90 -10.90
CA GLN A 57 -20.89 11.26 -12.29
C GLN A 57 -21.23 10.01 -13.12
N PRO A 58 -21.91 10.12 -14.26
CA PRO A 58 -22.31 8.96 -15.06
C PRO A 58 -21.16 8.00 -15.39
N GLY A 59 -19.97 8.53 -15.70
CA GLY A 59 -18.77 7.71 -15.94
C GLY A 59 -18.21 7.04 -14.68
N VAL A 60 -18.32 7.71 -13.54
CA VAL A 60 -17.88 7.17 -12.23
C VAL A 60 -18.81 6.06 -11.77
N ILE A 61 -20.12 6.16 -12.00
CA ILE A 61 -21.08 5.10 -11.65
C ILE A 61 -20.76 3.79 -12.39
N VAL A 62 -20.39 3.88 -13.68
CA VAL A 62 -19.96 2.71 -14.45
C VAL A 62 -18.66 2.13 -13.92
N LEU A 63 -17.71 3.00 -13.56
CA LEU A 63 -16.43 2.60 -12.97
C LEU A 63 -16.62 1.89 -11.61
N VAL A 64 -17.47 2.43 -10.74
CA VAL A 64 -17.80 1.83 -9.44
C VAL A 64 -18.45 0.46 -9.63
N HIS A 65 -19.44 0.35 -10.52
CA HIS A 65 -20.07 -0.94 -10.83
C HIS A 65 -19.09 -1.98 -11.37
N ALA A 66 -18.16 -1.57 -12.23
CA ALA A 66 -17.12 -2.45 -12.76
C ALA A 66 -16.13 -2.87 -11.67
N ALA A 67 -15.74 -1.96 -10.79
CA ALA A 67 -14.85 -2.23 -9.67
C ALA A 67 -15.49 -3.19 -8.65
N ASP A 68 -16.77 -3.00 -8.32
CA ASP A 68 -17.52 -3.87 -7.43
C ASP A 68 -17.70 -5.27 -8.03
N GLY A 69 -18.02 -5.36 -9.32
CA GLY A 69 -18.09 -6.64 -10.02
C GLY A 69 -16.75 -7.39 -10.06
N TRP A 70 -15.64 -6.65 -10.16
CA TRP A 70 -14.29 -7.20 -10.11
C TRP A 70 -13.89 -7.66 -8.70
N ASP A 71 -14.22 -6.90 -7.67
CA ASP A 71 -13.99 -7.28 -6.27
C ASP A 71 -14.77 -8.56 -5.90
N GLU A 72 -16.05 -8.64 -6.31
CA GLU A 72 -16.88 -9.84 -6.16
C GLU A 72 -16.28 -11.06 -6.89
N ALA A 73 -15.76 -10.89 -8.11
CA ALA A 73 -15.13 -11.96 -8.89
C ALA A 73 -13.83 -12.46 -8.23
N THR A 74 -12.99 -11.54 -7.75
CA THR A 74 -11.74 -11.90 -7.05
C THR A 74 -12.00 -12.49 -5.67
N ALA A 75 -13.07 -12.07 -4.98
CA ALA A 75 -13.55 -12.70 -3.75
C ALA A 75 -13.97 -14.17 -3.98
N LYS A 76 -14.66 -14.47 -5.09
CA LYS A 76 -15.05 -15.83 -5.48
C LYS A 76 -13.85 -16.75 -5.78
N LEU A 77 -12.74 -16.18 -6.23
CA LEU A 77 -11.47 -16.89 -6.42
C LEU A 77 -10.68 -17.08 -5.11
N GLY A 78 -11.19 -16.60 -3.97
CA GLY A 78 -10.50 -16.65 -2.68
C GLY A 78 -9.33 -15.68 -2.56
N LEU A 79 -9.13 -14.80 -3.54
CA LEU A 79 -8.01 -13.86 -3.59
C LEU A 79 -8.23 -12.64 -2.67
N GLY A 80 -9.47 -12.38 -2.25
CA GLY A 80 -9.78 -11.43 -1.18
C GLY A 80 -9.44 -11.92 0.24
N ALA A 81 -9.28 -13.24 0.43
CA ALA A 81 -9.02 -13.85 1.74
C ALA A 81 -7.70 -13.40 2.40
N PRO A 82 -6.55 -13.28 1.69
CA PRO A 82 -5.33 -12.77 2.31
C PRO A 82 -5.46 -11.32 2.80
N HIS A 83 -6.08 -10.43 2.01
CA HIS A 83 -6.31 -9.04 2.43
C HIS A 83 -7.24 -8.97 3.66
N ALA A 84 -8.35 -9.71 3.65
CA ALA A 84 -9.28 -9.77 4.78
C ALA A 84 -8.61 -10.32 6.06
N ARG A 85 -7.75 -11.32 5.93
CA ARG A 85 -6.96 -11.86 7.06
C ARG A 85 -5.98 -10.82 7.61
N MET A 86 -5.29 -10.09 6.73
CA MET A 86 -4.36 -9.05 7.14
C MET A 86 -5.07 -7.86 7.80
N HIS A 87 -6.20 -7.41 7.24
CA HIS A 87 -7.02 -6.36 7.83
C HIS A 87 -7.57 -6.78 9.20
N LYS A 88 -8.03 -8.03 9.34
CA LYS A 88 -8.49 -8.58 10.62
C LYS A 88 -7.37 -8.68 11.64
N ALA A 89 -6.18 -9.13 11.22
CA ALA A 89 -4.99 -9.19 12.07
C ALA A 89 -4.57 -7.78 12.55
N TRP A 90 -4.55 -6.81 11.63
CA TRP A 90 -4.29 -5.41 11.94
C TRP A 90 -5.29 -4.84 12.94
N LYS A 91 -6.60 -5.01 12.69
CA LYS A 91 -7.66 -4.53 13.59
C LYS A 91 -7.56 -5.17 14.98
N HIS A 92 -7.16 -6.43 15.07
CA HIS A 92 -6.95 -7.11 16.34
C HIS A 92 -5.76 -6.52 17.12
N MET A 93 -4.66 -6.20 16.43
CA MET A 93 -3.51 -5.50 17.04
C MET A 93 -3.86 -4.07 17.46
N GLU A 94 -4.64 -3.36 16.65
CA GLU A 94 -5.10 -2.00 16.91
C GLU A 94 -6.00 -1.94 18.16
N GLN A 95 -6.92 -2.90 18.32
CA GLN A 95 -7.72 -3.05 19.53
C GLN A 95 -6.87 -3.36 20.77
N ALA A 96 -5.88 -4.26 20.64
CA ALA A 96 -4.98 -4.61 21.74
C ALA A 96 -4.10 -3.42 22.20
N ARG A 97 -3.68 -2.58 21.25
CA ARG A 97 -2.93 -1.35 21.50
C ARG A 97 -3.75 -0.30 22.27
N TRP A 98 -5.06 -0.22 22.02
CA TRP A 98 -5.91 0.80 22.64
C TRP A 98 -6.65 0.35 23.91
N SER A 99 -6.77 -0.96 24.15
CA SER A 99 -7.33 -1.50 25.41
C SER A 99 -6.41 -1.32 26.62
N GLY A 100 -5.17 -0.88 26.45
CA GLY A 100 -4.17 -0.76 27.52
C GLY A 100 -4.14 0.57 28.28
N GLY A 101 -4.89 1.60 27.87
CA GLY A 101 -4.71 2.95 28.45
C GLY A 101 -5.97 3.81 28.64
N GLY A 102 -7.10 3.47 28.02
CA GLY A 102 -8.31 4.32 28.10
C GLY A 102 -9.02 4.27 29.46
N ALA A 103 -9.27 3.06 29.97
CA ALA A 103 -10.06 2.88 31.19
C ALA A 103 -9.36 3.43 32.45
N VAL A 104 -8.03 3.28 32.53
CA VAL A 104 -7.25 3.74 33.70
C VAL A 104 -7.17 5.26 33.76
N VAL A 105 -7.08 5.95 32.61
CA VAL A 105 -7.02 7.41 32.56
C VAL A 105 -8.39 8.03 32.88
N GLU A 106 -9.48 7.40 32.45
CA GLU A 106 -10.84 7.88 32.73
C GLU A 106 -11.21 7.68 34.21
N GLN A 107 -10.84 6.55 34.82
CA GLN A 107 -11.01 6.34 36.26
C GLN A 107 -10.11 7.23 37.12
N ALA A 108 -8.86 7.46 36.72
CA ALA A 108 -7.95 8.37 37.43
C ALA A 108 -8.41 9.85 37.34
N ALA A 109 -9.10 10.24 36.26
CA ALA A 109 -9.68 11.57 36.14
C ALA A 109 -10.95 11.74 37.00
N LEU A 110 -11.70 10.66 37.25
CA LEU A 110 -12.88 10.65 38.09
C LEU A 110 -12.58 10.54 39.59
N ASP A 111 -11.47 9.87 39.95
CA ASP A 111 -10.99 9.74 41.34
C ASP A 111 -10.06 10.90 41.78
N ALA A 112 -9.74 11.82 40.87
CA ALA A 112 -8.96 13.00 41.22
C ALA A 112 -9.77 13.89 42.20
N PRO A 113 -9.26 14.18 43.42
CA PRO A 113 -9.97 15.03 44.35
C PRO A 113 -10.16 16.41 43.73
N ALA A 114 -11.39 16.93 43.81
CA ALA A 114 -11.74 18.25 43.29
C ALA A 114 -10.74 19.30 43.81
N PRO A 115 -10.25 20.22 42.95
CA PRO A 115 -9.31 21.24 43.40
C PRO A 115 -9.94 22.04 44.53
N GLU A 116 -9.34 21.98 45.72
CA GLU A 116 -9.76 22.75 46.86
C GLU A 116 -9.83 24.23 46.47
N GLN A 117 -11.03 24.80 46.56
CA GLN A 117 -11.22 26.23 46.43
C GLN A 117 -10.52 26.89 47.63
N GLY A 118 -9.30 27.38 47.41
CA GLY A 118 -8.56 28.17 48.39
C GLY A 118 -9.39 29.36 48.88
N PRO A 119 -9.20 29.80 50.14
CA PRO A 119 -10.16 30.64 50.84
C PRO A 119 -10.37 31.97 50.10
N ALA A 120 -11.64 32.31 49.89
CA ALA A 120 -12.08 33.61 49.40
C ALA A 120 -11.50 34.71 50.31
N THR A 121 -10.45 35.36 49.85
CA THR A 121 -9.96 36.58 50.48
C THR A 121 -10.94 37.69 50.09
N GLN A 122 -11.96 37.87 50.93
CA GLN A 122 -12.66 39.15 51.04
C GLN A 122 -11.71 40.20 51.63
N ARG A 123 -12.01 41.45 51.30
CA ARG A 123 -11.37 42.72 51.72
C ARG A 123 -10.79 42.75 53.13
#